data_AF-A0A6U0AV69-F1
#
_entry.id   AF-A0A6U0AV69-F1
#
_cell.length_a   1.000
_cell.length_b   1.000
_cell.length_c   1.000
_cell.angle_alpha   90.00
_cell.angle_beta   90.00
_cell.angle_gamma   90.00
#
_symmetry.space_group_name_H-M   'P 1'
#
loop_
_entity.id
_entity.type
_entity.pdbx_description
1 polymer ?
#
loop_
_entity_poly.entity_id
_entity_poly.type
_entity_poly.pdbx_seq_one_letter_code
_entity_poly.pdbx_strand_id
1 'polypeptide(L)'
;MATVRASTASTSASTSASACLAQRAGCRAAWWLRGNAVRGVRGGVARANGDEDSDDGGGDAPARATQSAIVVPMKGPKQRLDELTVARNPELSRTVVQSWIAQGKVLVDGQPITKAGTKVKPSVKIEVIAEQPKFVCRAGLKLEKALAHFNVDVSGLTALDSGLSTGGFTDCLLQSGAKKVYGVDVGYGQVAEKIRQDERVVLMERTNLRYVKELPDVIDIVTLDLSFISVLKVLPAICTVLKPGGTLLVLIKPQFEAKRSQIGAKGVVRDTNVHKEVIENVIEGAKVFGFQYLDHTVSPIKGAKEGNTEFLAHFKLSDDGPPPDALTNIGDDDDSTES
;
A
#
# COMPACT_ATOMS: atom_id res chain seq x y z
N MET A 1 -51.00 24.20 -62.61
CA MET A 1 -50.86 23.40 -63.85
C MET A 1 -49.41 22.94 -63.94
N ALA A 2 -49.18 21.62 -63.89
CA ALA A 2 -48.01 20.87 -64.36
C ALA A 2 -46.61 21.17 -63.74
N THR A 3 -45.67 20.26 -63.50
CA THR A 3 -45.62 18.79 -63.36
C THR A 3 -44.23 18.48 -62.74
N VAL A 4 -44.20 17.41 -61.96
CA VAL A 4 -43.09 16.65 -61.37
C VAL A 4 -41.95 16.29 -62.34
N ARG A 5 -40.69 16.24 -61.86
CA ARG A 5 -39.85 15.01 -61.87
C ARG A 5 -38.51 15.13 -61.14
N ALA A 6 -38.35 14.21 -60.19
CA ALA A 6 -37.12 13.79 -59.55
C ALA A 6 -36.33 12.83 -60.48
N SER A 7 -35.02 12.73 -60.24
CA SER A 7 -34.16 11.66 -60.71
C SER A 7 -33.44 11.05 -59.51
N THR A 8 -33.71 9.77 -59.30
CA THR A 8 -33.05 8.84 -58.39
C THR A 8 -31.94 8.10 -59.14
N ALA A 9 -30.86 7.75 -58.44
CA ALA A 9 -30.05 6.58 -58.79
C ALA A 9 -29.37 6.02 -57.52
N SER A 10 -29.81 4.83 -57.16
CA SER A 10 -29.33 3.91 -56.14
C SER A 10 -28.35 2.90 -56.72
N THR A 11 -27.35 2.44 -55.97
CA THR A 11 -26.83 1.04 -55.91
C THR A 11 -25.66 1.04 -54.91
N SER A 12 -25.80 0.48 -53.70
CA SER A 12 -25.83 -0.94 -53.27
C SER A 12 -24.46 -1.47 -52.85
N ALA A 13 -24.47 -2.03 -51.64
CA ALA A 13 -23.42 -2.67 -50.87
C ALA A 13 -22.58 -3.74 -51.60
N SER A 14 -21.36 -3.95 -51.11
CA SER A 14 -20.86 -5.30 -50.87
C SER A 14 -19.77 -5.36 -49.78
N THR A 15 -19.86 -6.47 -49.05
CA THR A 15 -19.12 -6.92 -47.88
C THR A 15 -17.79 -7.56 -48.30
N SER A 16 -16.73 -7.44 -47.48
CA SER A 16 -15.75 -8.52 -47.34
C SER A 16 -14.92 -8.39 -46.06
N ALA A 17 -15.09 -9.37 -45.17
CA ALA A 17 -14.16 -9.73 -44.12
C ALA A 17 -13.19 -10.80 -44.64
N SER A 18 -11.88 -10.70 -44.32
CA SER A 18 -11.08 -11.80 -43.73
C SER A 18 -9.57 -11.62 -43.84
N ALA A 19 -8.91 -12.10 -42.78
CA ALA A 19 -7.55 -12.66 -42.66
C ALA A 19 -6.37 -11.67 -42.71
N CYS A 20 -5.68 -11.37 -41.60
CA CYS A 20 -4.90 -12.24 -40.68
C CYS A 20 -3.64 -12.83 -41.33
N LEU A 21 -2.49 -12.19 -41.06
CA LEU A 21 -1.15 -12.79 -41.11
C LEU A 21 -0.17 -11.92 -40.33
N ALA A 22 -0.16 -12.06 -39.00
CA ALA A 22 0.96 -11.65 -38.17
C ALA A 22 1.72 -12.91 -37.74
N GLN A 23 3.00 -12.95 -38.13
CA GLN A 23 3.89 -14.08 -37.93
C GLN A 23 4.27 -14.27 -36.45
N ARG A 24 4.39 -15.55 -36.11
CA ARG A 24 4.73 -16.11 -34.80
C ARG A 24 6.18 -15.83 -34.40
N ALA A 25 6.36 -15.36 -33.17
CA ALA A 25 7.44 -15.69 -32.25
C ALA A 25 6.89 -15.44 -30.84
N GLY A 26 6.90 -16.30 -29.83
CA GLY A 26 7.65 -17.52 -29.57
C GLY A 26 7.94 -17.51 -28.07
N CYS A 27 7.01 -17.93 -27.22
CA CYS A 27 7.25 -18.07 -25.78
C CYS A 27 6.80 -19.46 -25.31
N ARG A 28 7.76 -20.39 -25.26
CA ARG A 28 7.65 -21.61 -24.47
C ARG A 28 8.02 -21.28 -23.04
N ALA A 29 7.11 -21.57 -22.13
CA ALA A 29 7.37 -21.63 -20.70
C ALA A 29 8.32 -22.78 -20.37
N ALA A 30 9.38 -22.47 -19.64
CA ALA A 30 10.17 -23.37 -18.79
C ALA A 30 11.08 -22.48 -17.93
N TRP A 31 11.72 -23.04 -16.89
CA TRP A 31 12.63 -22.43 -15.91
C TRP A 31 11.97 -22.05 -14.58
N TRP A 32 11.77 -23.08 -13.76
CA TRP A 32 12.11 -23.03 -12.34
C TRP A 32 13.05 -24.19 -12.02
N LEU A 33 13.93 -23.95 -11.04
CA LEU A 33 14.95 -24.84 -10.44
C LEU A 33 16.34 -24.80 -11.08
N ARG A 34 17.24 -24.03 -10.45
CA ARG A 34 18.59 -24.51 -10.16
C ARG A 34 19.14 -23.83 -8.90
N GLY A 35 19.27 -24.64 -7.85
CA GLY A 35 20.02 -24.29 -6.64
C GLY A 35 21.52 -24.30 -6.92
N ASN A 36 22.25 -23.42 -6.23
CA ASN A 36 23.70 -23.37 -6.30
C ASN A 36 24.30 -24.33 -5.27
N ALA A 37 24.92 -25.40 -5.77
CA ALA A 37 25.87 -26.21 -5.04
C ALA A 37 27.27 -25.69 -5.36
N VAL A 38 27.99 -25.17 -4.37
CA VAL A 38 29.41 -24.80 -4.50
C VAL A 38 30.24 -26.04 -4.18
N ARG A 39 30.90 -26.58 -5.22
CA ARG A 39 31.93 -27.63 -5.10
C ARG A 39 33.23 -27.01 -4.61
N GLY A 40 33.85 -27.70 -3.65
CA GLY A 40 35.17 -27.39 -3.13
C GLY A 40 36.30 -27.66 -4.13
N VAL A 41 37.41 -26.98 -3.85
CA VAL A 41 38.73 -27.26 -4.43
C VAL A 41 39.68 -27.50 -3.27
N ARG A 42 40.41 -28.62 -3.36
CA ARG A 42 41.48 -29.06 -2.45
C ARG A 42 42.82 -28.41 -2.84
N GLY A 43 43.69 -28.23 -1.85
CA GLY A 43 45.13 -27.97 -2.00
C GLY A 43 45.58 -26.94 -0.97
N GLY A 44 46.59 -27.13 -0.13
CA GLY A 44 47.53 -28.22 0.04
C GLY A 44 48.16 -28.13 1.43
N VAL A 45 48.89 -29.19 1.79
CA VAL A 45 49.56 -29.40 3.07
C VAL A 45 50.92 -28.70 3.06
N ALA A 46 51.23 -27.95 4.11
CA ALA A 46 52.60 -27.68 4.54
C ALA A 46 52.64 -27.54 6.07
N ARG A 47 53.44 -28.39 6.71
CA ARG A 47 53.83 -28.34 8.12
C ARG A 47 55.05 -27.42 8.25
N ALA A 48 55.12 -26.64 9.33
CA ALA A 48 56.38 -26.28 9.99
C ALA A 48 56.10 -25.94 11.47
N ASN A 49 57.02 -26.38 12.32
CA ASN A 49 57.03 -26.30 13.78
C ASN A 49 57.42 -24.91 14.30
N GLY A 50 57.21 -24.67 15.59
CA GLY A 50 58.17 -23.91 16.42
C GLY A 50 57.58 -22.77 17.26
N ASP A 51 57.48 -23.05 18.56
CA ASP A 51 57.94 -22.23 19.71
C ASP A 51 57.18 -20.97 20.18
N GLU A 52 56.75 -21.08 21.44
CA GLU A 52 56.86 -20.15 22.59
C GLU A 52 56.82 -18.63 22.33
N ASP A 53 55.83 -17.92 22.90
CA ASP A 53 56.03 -17.06 24.08
C ASP A 53 54.78 -16.21 24.41
N SER A 54 54.65 -15.93 25.71
CA SER A 54 53.69 -15.07 26.40
C SER A 54 53.71 -13.60 25.96
N ASP A 55 52.55 -12.93 25.90
CA ASP A 55 52.28 -11.72 26.70
C ASP A 55 50.89 -11.11 26.46
N ASP A 56 50.44 -10.41 27.51
CA ASP A 56 49.21 -9.65 27.69
C ASP A 56 48.89 -8.62 26.60
N GLY A 57 47.59 -8.39 26.34
CA GLY A 57 47.14 -7.25 25.52
C GLY A 57 45.64 -7.17 25.36
N GLY A 58 45.00 -6.38 26.24
CA GLY A 58 43.57 -6.09 26.20
C GLY A 58 43.09 -5.43 24.90
N GLY A 59 41.82 -5.68 24.58
CA GLY A 59 41.14 -5.09 23.43
C GLY A 59 39.63 -5.21 23.60
N ASP A 60 39.08 -4.35 24.45
CA ASP A 60 37.64 -4.11 24.59
C ASP A 60 37.00 -3.81 23.22
N ALA A 61 36.03 -4.63 22.83
CA ALA A 61 35.08 -4.27 21.80
C ALA A 61 34.11 -3.21 22.35
N PRO A 62 33.79 -2.11 21.63
CA PRO A 62 32.99 -1.05 22.19
C PRO A 62 31.55 -1.52 22.39
N ALA A 63 31.15 -1.60 23.66
CA ALA A 63 29.76 -1.78 24.06
C ALA A 63 28.92 -0.62 23.51
N ARG A 64 27.86 -0.95 22.77
CA ARG A 64 26.80 -0.02 22.37
C ARG A 64 26.27 0.68 23.63
N ALA A 65 26.46 2.00 23.70
CA ALA A 65 25.93 2.83 24.76
C ALA A 65 24.39 2.83 24.72
N THR A 66 23.77 2.08 25.63
CA THR A 66 22.38 2.25 26.01
C THR A 66 22.28 3.58 26.76
N GLN A 67 21.52 4.53 26.20
CA GLN A 67 21.19 5.78 26.90
C GLN A 67 20.38 5.42 28.16
N SER A 68 21.05 5.44 29.31
CA SER A 68 20.41 5.29 30.61
C SER A 68 19.62 6.56 30.91
N ALA A 69 18.29 6.49 30.73
CA ALA A 69 17.38 7.55 31.11
C ALA A 69 17.40 7.79 32.63
N ILE A 70 17.39 9.07 33.01
CA ILE A 70 17.35 9.54 34.40
C ILE A 70 16.08 9.01 35.09
N VAL A 71 16.24 8.13 36.09
CA VAL A 71 15.12 7.61 36.88
C VAL A 71 14.84 8.56 38.04
N VAL A 72 13.86 9.46 37.88
CA VAL A 72 13.33 10.24 39.00
C VAL A 72 12.34 9.35 39.77
N PRO A 73 12.57 9.01 41.05
CA PRO A 73 11.67 8.17 41.81
C PRO A 73 10.44 8.98 42.22
N MET A 74 9.35 8.85 41.47
CA MET A 74 8.07 9.43 41.86
C MET A 74 7.38 8.56 42.91
N LYS A 75 7.17 9.09 44.11
CA LYS A 75 6.26 8.52 45.12
C LYS A 75 4.84 8.97 44.79
N GLY A 76 3.93 8.00 44.59
CA GLY A 76 2.52 8.30 44.28
C GLY A 76 1.65 7.03 44.30
N PRO A 77 0.31 7.19 44.22
CA PRO A 77 -0.62 6.07 44.15
C PRO A 77 -0.37 5.22 42.89
N LYS A 78 -0.80 3.95 42.90
CA LYS A 78 -0.66 3.08 41.72
C LYS A 78 -1.44 3.65 40.54
N GLN A 79 -0.78 3.74 39.38
CA GLN A 79 -1.36 4.25 38.12
C GLN A 79 -1.46 3.12 37.10
N ARG A 80 -2.31 3.29 36.07
CA ARG A 80 -2.38 2.32 34.98
C ARG A 80 -1.09 2.33 34.18
N LEU A 81 -0.65 1.15 33.74
CA LEU A 81 0.60 0.99 32.99
C LEU A 81 0.59 1.81 31.70
N ASP A 82 -0.52 1.83 30.96
CA ASP A 82 -0.63 2.62 29.73
C ASP A 82 -0.45 4.13 29.98
N GLU A 83 -1.13 4.68 30.97
CA GLU A 83 -1.02 6.09 31.35
C GLU A 83 0.37 6.45 31.86
N LEU A 84 0.95 5.62 32.73
CA LEU A 84 2.29 5.85 33.27
C LEU A 84 3.37 5.73 32.19
N THR A 85 3.19 4.84 31.22
CA THR A 85 4.14 4.69 30.10
C THR A 85 4.08 5.90 29.18
N VAL A 86 2.89 6.40 28.83
CA VAL A 86 2.73 7.65 28.05
C VAL A 86 3.27 8.85 28.82
N ALA A 87 3.01 8.96 30.12
CA ALA A 87 3.51 10.07 30.93
C ALA A 87 5.05 10.14 30.98
N ARG A 88 5.73 9.00 30.86
CA ARG A 88 7.19 8.90 30.80
C ARG A 88 7.77 9.02 29.38
N ASN A 89 6.93 8.87 28.36
CA ASN A 89 7.31 8.90 26.94
C ASN A 89 6.26 9.73 26.18
N PRO A 90 6.24 11.07 26.37
CA PRO A 90 5.18 11.95 25.87
C PRO A 90 5.04 11.95 24.34
N GLU A 91 6.08 11.52 23.62
CA GLU A 91 6.10 11.34 22.18
C GLU A 91 5.25 10.15 21.69
N LEU A 92 4.88 9.23 22.59
CA LEU A 92 4.09 8.06 22.26
C LEU A 92 2.60 8.30 22.47
N SER A 93 1.80 7.93 21.47
CA SER A 93 0.34 7.92 21.65
C SER A 93 -0.09 6.79 22.57
N ARG A 94 -1.16 7.02 23.35
CA ARG A 94 -1.74 6.02 24.24
C ARG A 94 -2.13 4.74 23.50
N THR A 95 -2.65 4.86 22.28
CA THR A 95 -3.05 3.72 21.45
C THR A 95 -1.86 2.84 21.07
N VAL A 96 -0.71 3.44 20.73
CA VAL A 96 0.53 2.72 20.43
C VAL A 96 1.03 1.98 21.68
N VAL A 97 1.08 2.66 22.82
CA VAL A 97 1.48 2.06 24.10
C VAL A 97 0.57 0.88 24.48
N GLN A 98 -0.74 1.02 24.35
CA GLN A 98 -1.69 -0.08 24.64
C GLN A 98 -1.45 -1.30 23.74
N SER A 99 -1.15 -1.05 22.45
CA SER A 99 -0.81 -2.11 21.50
C SER A 99 0.49 -2.82 21.89
N TRP A 100 1.51 -2.08 22.30
CA TRP A 100 2.79 -2.66 22.73
C TRP A 100 2.68 -3.45 24.02
N ILE A 101 1.90 -2.96 24.97
CA ILE A 101 1.57 -3.70 26.18
C ILE A 101 0.91 -5.02 25.78
N ALA A 102 -0.15 -5.00 24.96
CA ALA A 102 -0.81 -6.23 24.51
C ALA A 102 0.12 -7.23 23.81
N GLN A 103 1.17 -6.74 23.13
CA GLN A 103 2.20 -7.54 22.47
C GLN A 103 3.33 -8.02 23.41
N GLY A 104 3.29 -7.67 24.70
CA GLY A 104 4.35 -8.00 25.67
C GLY A 104 5.63 -7.21 25.47
N LYS A 105 5.58 -6.08 24.74
CA LYS A 105 6.74 -5.23 24.43
C LYS A 105 7.00 -4.12 25.45
N VAL A 106 6.26 -4.13 26.56
CA VAL A 106 6.47 -3.23 27.70
C VAL A 106 6.79 -4.10 28.91
N LEU A 107 8.01 -3.94 29.42
CA LEU A 107 8.53 -4.65 30.58
C LEU A 107 8.37 -3.77 31.82
N VAL A 108 7.88 -4.38 32.90
CA VAL A 108 7.85 -3.79 34.24
C VAL A 108 8.79 -4.60 35.12
N ASP A 109 9.84 -3.96 35.64
CA ASP A 109 10.90 -4.62 36.42
C ASP A 109 11.47 -5.87 35.72
N GLY A 110 11.64 -5.78 34.39
CA GLY A 110 12.18 -6.85 33.54
C GLY A 110 11.16 -7.91 33.09
N GLN A 111 9.89 -7.80 33.50
CA GLN A 111 8.84 -8.78 33.14
C GLN A 111 7.81 -8.19 32.16
N PRO A 112 7.46 -8.90 31.08
CA PRO A 112 6.47 -8.41 30.13
C PRO A 112 5.08 -8.38 30.75
N ILE A 113 4.41 -7.23 30.66
CA ILE A 113 3.02 -7.08 31.07
C ILE A 113 2.15 -6.95 29.82
N THR A 114 1.07 -7.73 29.75
CA THR A 114 0.17 -7.78 28.58
C THR A 114 -1.18 -7.08 28.75
N LYS A 115 -1.44 -6.51 29.93
CA LYS A 115 -2.69 -5.82 30.24
C LYS A 115 -2.43 -4.33 30.48
N ALA A 116 -2.93 -3.48 29.59
CA ALA A 116 -2.76 -2.02 29.64
C ALA A 116 -3.25 -1.39 30.96
N GLY A 117 -4.38 -1.88 31.48
CA GLY A 117 -4.98 -1.39 32.72
C GLY A 117 -4.30 -1.87 34.00
N THR A 118 -3.17 -2.60 33.92
CA THR A 118 -2.46 -3.10 35.11
C THR A 118 -2.00 -1.92 35.96
N LYS A 119 -2.38 -1.92 37.24
CA LYS A 119 -1.99 -0.85 38.19
C LYS A 119 -0.59 -1.11 38.74
N VAL A 120 0.37 -0.27 38.38
CA VAL A 120 1.77 -0.35 38.80
C VAL A 120 2.15 0.84 39.69
N LYS A 121 3.16 0.68 40.55
CA LYS A 121 3.68 1.80 41.36
C LYS A 121 4.43 2.78 40.44
N PRO A 122 4.39 4.10 40.66
CA PRO A 122 5.15 5.04 39.86
C PRO A 122 6.67 4.91 39.98
N SER A 123 7.16 4.07 40.91
CA SER A 123 8.59 3.78 41.11
C SER A 123 9.11 2.57 40.32
N VAL A 124 8.26 1.80 39.62
CA VAL A 124 8.71 0.61 38.88
C VAL A 124 9.56 1.02 37.68
N LYS A 125 10.54 0.19 37.31
CA LYS A 125 11.28 0.35 36.06
C LYS A 125 10.36 -0.05 34.90
N ILE A 126 10.12 0.86 33.97
CA ILE A 126 9.38 0.58 32.74
C ILE A 126 10.37 0.63 31.61
N GLU A 127 10.43 -0.44 30.83
CA GLU A 127 11.28 -0.54 29.65
C GLU A 127 10.42 -0.92 28.46
N VAL A 128 10.45 -0.09 27.42
CA VAL A 128 9.71 -0.32 26.17
C VAL A 128 10.70 -0.88 25.17
N ILE A 129 10.55 -2.16 24.86
CA ILE A 129 11.38 -2.87 23.86
C ILE A 129 10.77 -2.83 22.46
N ALA A 130 9.67 -2.07 22.30
CA ALA A 130 9.02 -1.90 21.02
C ALA A 130 9.75 -0.87 20.15
N GLU A 131 9.99 -1.22 18.90
CA GLU A 131 10.37 -0.25 17.88
C GLU A 131 9.18 0.66 17.56
N GLN A 132 9.45 1.96 17.41
CA GLN A 132 8.45 2.90 16.93
C GLN A 132 7.92 2.44 15.56
N PRO A 133 6.60 2.45 15.35
CA PRO A 133 6.05 2.05 14.06
C PRO A 133 6.56 3.02 12.99
N LYS A 134 7.09 2.46 11.89
CA LYS A 134 7.63 3.24 10.77
C LYS A 134 6.60 4.22 10.19
N PHE A 135 5.33 3.82 10.14
CA PHE A 135 4.23 4.63 9.61
C PHE A 135 3.12 4.81 10.65
N VAL A 136 2.31 5.86 10.51
CA VAL A 136 1.15 6.14 11.40
C VAL A 136 0.14 4.99 11.49
N CYS A 137 0.07 4.12 10.48
CA CYS A 137 -0.66 2.86 10.56
C CYS A 137 -0.02 1.76 9.70
N ARG A 138 -0.42 0.51 9.94
CA ARG A 138 0.14 -0.67 9.26
C ARG A 138 -0.05 -0.65 7.75
N ALA A 139 -1.01 0.11 7.22
CA ALA A 139 -1.24 0.20 5.77
C ALA A 139 -0.01 0.74 5.03
N GLY A 140 0.80 1.61 5.65
CA GLY A 140 2.03 2.12 5.02
C GLY A 140 3.01 1.02 4.59
N LEU A 141 3.03 -0.12 5.29
CA LEU A 141 3.84 -1.29 4.90
C LEU A 141 3.43 -1.88 3.55
N LYS A 142 2.15 -1.74 3.16
CA LYS A 142 1.66 -2.22 1.86
C LYS A 142 2.23 -1.37 0.74
N LEU A 143 2.14 -0.04 0.87
CA LEU A 143 2.68 0.88 -0.14
C LEU A 143 4.21 0.79 -0.20
N GLU A 144 4.89 0.67 0.94
CA GLU A 144 6.33 0.44 0.99
C GLU A 144 6.73 -0.78 0.16
N LYS A 145 6.02 -1.92 0.32
CA LYS A 145 6.25 -3.10 -0.52
C LYS A 145 6.01 -2.78 -1.99
N ALA A 146 4.95 -2.06 -2.33
CA ALA A 146 4.65 -1.71 -3.72
C ALA A 146 5.78 -0.88 -4.35
N LEU A 147 6.22 0.19 -3.70
CA LEU A 147 7.29 1.05 -4.18
C LEU A 147 8.59 0.26 -4.39
N ALA A 148 8.96 -0.59 -3.44
CA ALA A 148 10.16 -1.42 -3.53
C ALA A 148 10.05 -2.51 -4.61
N HIS A 149 8.94 -3.25 -4.66
CA HIS A 149 8.74 -4.35 -5.62
C HIS A 149 8.65 -3.84 -7.06
N PHE A 150 7.92 -2.74 -7.28
CA PHE A 150 7.73 -2.16 -8.62
C PHE A 150 8.84 -1.18 -9.02
N ASN A 151 9.81 -0.92 -8.14
CA ASN A 151 10.89 0.04 -8.34
C ASN A 151 10.37 1.43 -8.74
N VAL A 152 9.37 1.93 -8.02
CA VAL A 152 8.76 3.25 -8.24
C VAL A 152 9.40 4.26 -7.30
N ASP A 153 10.10 5.24 -7.87
CA ASP A 153 10.63 6.38 -7.13
C ASP A 153 9.57 7.49 -7.09
N VAL A 154 9.24 7.94 -5.88
CA VAL A 154 8.27 9.03 -5.64
C VAL A 154 8.96 10.33 -5.21
N SER A 155 10.28 10.35 -5.20
CA SER A 155 11.08 11.52 -4.81
C SER A 155 10.74 12.72 -5.69
N GLY A 156 10.32 13.82 -5.07
CA GLY A 156 9.98 15.06 -5.77
C GLY A 156 8.62 15.05 -6.50
N LEU A 157 7.88 13.93 -6.47
CA LEU A 157 6.59 13.80 -7.17
C LEU A 157 5.42 14.38 -6.37
N THR A 158 4.38 14.80 -7.09
CA THR A 158 3.07 15.14 -6.53
C THR A 158 2.17 13.92 -6.61
N ALA A 159 1.69 13.47 -5.45
CA ALA A 159 0.88 12.27 -5.32
C ALA A 159 -0.58 12.57 -4.95
N LEU A 160 -1.48 11.69 -5.37
CA LEU A 160 -2.86 11.61 -4.89
C LEU A 160 -3.06 10.28 -4.14
N ASP A 161 -3.31 10.35 -2.84
CA ASP A 161 -3.64 9.20 -2.00
C ASP A 161 -5.16 9.12 -1.79
N SER A 162 -5.79 8.09 -2.34
CA SER A 162 -7.24 7.91 -2.31
C SER A 162 -7.63 6.79 -1.37
N GLY A 163 -8.34 7.15 -0.30
CA GLY A 163 -8.58 6.27 0.85
C GLY A 163 -7.60 6.56 1.99
N LEU A 164 -7.36 7.84 2.27
CA LEU A 164 -6.38 8.30 3.26
C LEU A 164 -6.51 7.58 4.62
N SER A 165 -7.72 7.44 5.14
CA SER A 165 -8.05 6.88 6.45
C SER A 165 -7.19 7.51 7.56
N THR A 166 -6.36 6.71 8.25
CA THR A 166 -5.40 7.22 9.25
C THR A 166 -4.19 7.93 8.63
N GLY A 167 -3.91 7.71 7.34
CA GLY A 167 -2.82 8.34 6.59
C GLY A 167 -1.61 7.43 6.36
N GLY A 168 -1.77 6.10 6.38
CA GLY A 168 -0.63 5.17 6.28
C GLY A 168 0.11 5.22 4.95
N PHE A 169 -0.62 5.32 3.83
CA PHE A 169 -0.03 5.45 2.49
C PHE A 169 0.60 6.83 2.31
N THR A 170 -0.11 7.89 2.67
CA THR A 170 0.44 9.25 2.72
C THR A 170 1.74 9.34 3.53
N ASP A 171 1.81 8.77 4.74
CA ASP A 171 3.06 8.75 5.53
C ASP A 171 4.20 8.03 4.78
N CYS A 172 3.89 6.93 4.09
CA CYS A 172 4.86 6.22 3.27
C CYS A 172 5.34 7.06 2.07
N LEU A 173 4.45 7.75 1.36
CA LEU A 173 4.81 8.67 0.27
C LEU A 173 5.72 9.81 0.77
N LEU A 174 5.35 10.46 1.87
CA LEU A 174 6.08 11.57 2.47
C LEU A 174 7.49 11.17 2.93
N GLN A 175 7.61 10.00 3.57
CA GLN A 175 8.91 9.44 3.98
C GLN A 175 9.76 8.97 2.80
N SER A 176 9.13 8.61 1.69
CA SER A 176 9.80 8.20 0.45
C SER A 176 10.15 9.39 -0.46
N GLY A 177 9.95 10.63 0.00
CA GLY A 177 10.41 11.84 -0.70
C GLY A 177 9.38 12.53 -1.58
N ALA A 178 8.10 12.15 -1.53
CA ALA A 178 7.05 12.88 -2.24
C ALA A 178 7.07 14.38 -1.87
N LYS A 179 6.99 15.23 -2.90
CA LYS A 179 7.00 16.68 -2.75
C LYS A 179 5.70 17.17 -2.12
N LYS A 180 4.58 16.59 -2.53
CA LYS A 180 3.24 16.98 -2.11
C LYS A 180 2.29 15.78 -2.21
N VAL A 181 1.35 15.66 -1.27
CA VAL A 181 0.34 14.60 -1.27
C VAL A 181 -1.05 15.21 -1.10
N TYR A 182 -1.93 14.97 -2.06
CA TYR A 182 -3.36 15.20 -1.91
C TYR A 182 -3.98 13.95 -1.27
N GLY A 183 -4.47 14.07 -0.04
CA GLY A 183 -5.09 12.97 0.68
C GLY A 183 -6.62 13.08 0.62
N VAL A 184 -7.27 12.20 -0.13
CA VAL A 184 -8.74 12.19 -0.30
C VAL A 184 -9.35 11.08 0.55
N ASP A 185 -10.38 11.43 1.34
CA ASP A 185 -11.18 10.46 2.08
C ASP A 185 -12.65 10.89 2.21
N VAL A 186 -13.55 9.91 2.20
CA VAL A 186 -14.98 10.14 2.47
C VAL A 186 -15.27 10.29 3.96
N GLY A 187 -14.42 9.75 4.81
CA GLY A 187 -14.47 9.88 6.26
C GLY A 187 -14.03 11.24 6.77
N TYR A 188 -14.12 11.41 8.09
CA TYR A 188 -13.74 12.63 8.79
C TYR A 188 -13.13 12.30 10.15
N GLY A 189 -12.05 13.01 10.51
CA GLY A 189 -11.45 12.97 11.84
C GLY A 189 -10.66 11.69 12.13
N GLN A 190 -10.27 10.94 11.10
CA GLN A 190 -9.49 9.70 11.24
C GLN A 190 -7.99 9.90 11.01
N VAL A 191 -7.62 10.97 10.32
CA VAL A 191 -6.25 11.29 9.92
C VAL A 191 -5.39 11.55 11.15
N ALA A 192 -4.23 10.89 11.23
CA ALA A 192 -3.28 11.08 12.31
C ALA A 192 -2.73 12.51 12.34
N GLU A 193 -2.48 13.05 13.54
CA GLU A 193 -2.02 14.42 13.72
C GLU A 193 -0.73 14.74 12.94
N LYS A 194 0.22 13.79 12.91
CA LYS A 194 1.46 13.88 12.12
C LYS A 194 1.18 14.21 10.64
N ILE A 195 0.14 13.61 10.06
CA ILE A 195 -0.22 13.82 8.66
C ILE A 195 -1.01 15.10 8.48
N ARG A 196 -1.85 15.44 9.45
CA ARG A 196 -2.64 16.68 9.44
C ARG A 196 -1.78 17.95 9.52
N GLN A 197 -0.65 17.87 10.22
CA GLN A 197 0.25 19.01 10.42
C GLN A 197 1.36 19.12 9.35
N ASP A 198 1.53 18.12 8.47
CA ASP A 198 2.58 18.18 7.45
C ASP A 198 2.17 19.13 6.32
N GLU A 199 2.95 20.19 6.10
CA GLU A 199 2.69 21.25 5.11
C GLU A 199 2.65 20.73 3.65
N ARG A 200 3.23 19.55 3.40
CA ARG A 200 3.20 18.90 2.08
C ARG A 200 1.86 18.20 1.81
N VAL A 201 0.97 18.11 2.79
CA VAL A 201 -0.31 17.40 2.68
C VAL A 201 -1.45 18.38 2.46
N VAL A 202 -2.23 18.14 1.41
CA VAL A 202 -3.53 18.78 1.22
C VAL A 202 -4.62 17.78 1.59
N LEU A 203 -5.29 18.01 2.71
CA LEU A 203 -6.35 17.14 3.20
C LEU A 203 -7.70 17.48 2.56
N MET A 204 -8.32 16.47 1.95
CA MET A 204 -9.64 16.53 1.35
C MET A 204 -10.55 15.49 2.02
N GLU A 205 -10.89 15.74 3.29
CA GLU A 205 -11.86 14.91 4.05
C GLU A 205 -13.30 15.16 3.56
N ARG A 206 -14.21 14.22 3.84
CA ARG A 206 -15.61 14.24 3.36
C ARG A 206 -15.74 14.41 1.84
N THR A 207 -14.74 13.97 1.10
CA THR A 207 -14.67 14.12 -0.35
C THR A 207 -14.74 12.75 -1.01
N ASN A 208 -15.72 12.54 -1.87
CA ASN A 208 -15.79 11.34 -2.69
C ASN A 208 -14.92 11.55 -3.94
N LEU A 209 -13.88 10.74 -4.09
CA LEU A 209 -12.94 10.79 -5.22
C LEU A 209 -13.66 10.82 -6.59
N ARG A 210 -14.78 10.10 -6.74
CA ARG A 210 -15.55 10.03 -7.99
C ARG A 210 -15.98 11.40 -8.53
N TYR A 211 -16.08 12.40 -7.65
CA TYR A 211 -16.52 13.75 -7.99
C TYR A 211 -15.37 14.76 -8.04
N VAL A 212 -14.13 14.34 -7.79
CA VAL A 212 -12.94 15.19 -7.95
C VAL A 212 -12.57 15.22 -9.44
N LYS A 213 -12.78 16.36 -10.09
CA LYS A 213 -12.52 16.55 -11.53
C LYS A 213 -11.24 17.31 -11.83
N GLU A 214 -10.77 18.11 -10.87
CA GLU A 214 -9.59 18.94 -11.02
C GLU A 214 -8.89 19.08 -9.67
N LEU A 215 -7.57 19.24 -9.74
CA LEU A 215 -6.72 19.59 -8.61
C LEU A 215 -5.81 20.74 -9.04
N PRO A 216 -5.35 21.58 -8.09
CA PRO A 216 -4.48 22.71 -8.42
C PRO A 216 -3.14 22.32 -9.08
N ASP A 217 -2.67 21.10 -8.81
CA ASP A 217 -1.44 20.57 -9.37
C ASP A 217 -1.72 19.37 -10.28
N VAL A 218 -0.83 19.16 -11.25
CA VAL A 218 -0.78 17.95 -12.06
C VAL A 218 -0.26 16.79 -11.20
N ILE A 219 -0.95 15.65 -11.23
CA ILE A 219 -0.60 14.48 -10.41
C ILE A 219 0.32 13.55 -11.19
N ASP A 220 1.42 13.15 -10.56
CA ASP A 220 2.41 12.22 -11.13
C ASP A 220 2.08 10.76 -10.81
N ILE A 221 1.55 10.51 -9.61
CA ILE A 221 1.24 9.19 -9.09
C ILE A 221 -0.06 9.18 -8.28
N VAL A 222 -0.88 8.14 -8.47
CA VAL A 222 -2.07 7.88 -7.66
C VAL A 222 -1.92 6.57 -6.90
N THR A 223 -2.32 6.57 -5.62
CA THR A 223 -2.48 5.35 -4.82
C THR A 223 -3.95 5.12 -4.46
N LEU A 224 -4.46 3.91 -4.65
CA LEU A 224 -5.83 3.53 -4.31
C LEU A 224 -5.85 2.46 -3.19
N ASP A 225 -6.31 2.84 -1.99
CA ASP A 225 -6.62 1.92 -0.88
C ASP A 225 -8.10 2.08 -0.45
N LEU A 226 -9.01 1.76 -1.36
CA LEU A 226 -10.45 1.98 -1.17
C LEU A 226 -11.13 0.76 -0.54
N SER A 227 -12.22 1.00 0.20
CA SER A 227 -13.05 -0.06 0.78
C SER A 227 -14.51 0.15 0.37
N PHE A 228 -15.27 -0.94 0.27
CA PHE A 228 -16.71 -0.95 -0.09
C PHE A 228 -17.04 -0.46 -1.51
N ILE A 229 -16.03 -0.29 -2.37
CA ILE A 229 -16.20 0.10 -3.76
C ILE A 229 -15.16 -0.61 -4.61
N SER A 230 -15.54 -0.99 -5.83
CA SER A 230 -14.60 -1.46 -6.85
C SER A 230 -13.69 -0.31 -7.29
N VAL A 231 -12.40 -0.59 -7.45
CA VAL A 231 -11.41 0.39 -7.94
C VAL A 231 -11.73 0.88 -9.35
N LEU A 232 -12.42 0.08 -10.17
CA LEU A 232 -12.80 0.46 -11.53
C LEU A 232 -13.76 1.66 -11.54
N LYS A 233 -14.61 1.78 -10.52
CA LYS A 233 -15.58 2.89 -10.42
C LYS A 233 -14.95 4.26 -10.17
N VAL A 234 -13.68 4.31 -9.78
CA VAL A 234 -12.97 5.58 -9.55
C VAL A 234 -11.99 5.95 -10.65
N LEU A 235 -11.66 5.03 -11.55
CA LEU A 235 -10.73 5.29 -12.66
C LEU A 235 -11.13 6.46 -13.55
N PRO A 236 -12.43 6.73 -13.83
CA PRO A 236 -12.79 7.91 -14.61
C PRO A 236 -12.32 9.22 -13.98
N ALA A 237 -12.47 9.38 -12.65
CA ALA A 237 -11.98 10.55 -11.94
C ALA A 237 -10.44 10.61 -11.96
N ILE A 238 -9.77 9.47 -11.79
CA ILE A 238 -8.29 9.42 -11.88
C ILE A 238 -7.78 9.87 -13.23
N CYS A 239 -8.46 9.49 -14.33
CA CYS A 239 -8.09 9.91 -15.68
C CYS A 239 -8.17 11.43 -15.90
N THR A 240 -8.92 12.16 -15.07
CA THR A 240 -9.03 13.63 -15.18
C THR A 240 -7.89 14.37 -14.48
N VAL A 241 -7.21 13.74 -13.52
CA VAL A 241 -6.21 14.39 -12.66
C VAL A 241 -4.79 13.83 -12.83
N LEU A 242 -4.66 12.57 -13.24
CA LEU A 242 -3.38 11.91 -13.47
C LEU A 242 -2.83 12.31 -14.84
N LYS A 243 -1.57 12.75 -14.86
CA LYS A 243 -0.91 13.11 -16.13
C LYS A 243 -0.75 11.90 -17.05
N PRO A 244 -0.72 12.10 -18.38
CA PRO A 244 -0.26 11.08 -19.31
C PRO A 244 1.11 10.52 -18.92
N GLY A 245 1.27 9.21 -19.02
CA GLY A 245 2.46 8.52 -18.54
C GLY A 245 2.57 8.36 -17.02
N GLY A 246 1.60 8.86 -16.25
CA GLY A 246 1.57 8.82 -14.79
C GLY A 246 1.38 7.41 -14.21
N THR A 247 1.78 7.23 -12.96
CA THR A 247 1.75 5.94 -12.27
C THR A 247 0.46 5.76 -11.47
N LEU A 248 -0.11 4.55 -11.50
CA LEU A 248 -1.23 4.16 -10.68
C LEU A 248 -0.86 2.89 -9.89
N LEU A 249 -0.89 2.99 -8.56
CA LEU A 249 -0.72 1.86 -7.65
C LEU A 249 -2.06 1.54 -6.98
N VAL A 250 -2.51 0.31 -7.14
CA VAL A 250 -3.84 -0.13 -6.71
C VAL A 250 -3.70 -1.24 -5.68
N LEU A 251 -4.37 -1.10 -4.54
CA LEU A 251 -4.60 -2.21 -3.62
C LEU A 251 -5.92 -2.90 -3.95
N ILE A 252 -5.84 -4.01 -4.67
CA ILE A 252 -6.96 -4.87 -5.04
C ILE A 252 -7.39 -5.69 -3.82
N LYS A 253 -8.64 -5.52 -3.42
CA LYS A 253 -9.27 -6.21 -2.29
C LYS A 253 -10.37 -7.13 -2.81
N PRO A 254 -10.13 -8.46 -2.91
CA PRO A 254 -11.07 -9.39 -3.53
C PRO A 254 -12.50 -9.32 -3.00
N GLN A 255 -12.69 -9.04 -1.71
CA GLN A 255 -14.01 -8.91 -1.09
C GLN A 255 -14.85 -7.72 -1.60
N PHE A 256 -14.25 -6.75 -2.30
CA PHE A 256 -14.95 -5.60 -2.89
C PHE A 256 -15.04 -5.66 -4.43
N GLU A 257 -14.36 -6.63 -5.03
CA GLU A 257 -14.31 -6.82 -6.49
C GLU A 257 -15.01 -8.10 -6.95
N ALA A 258 -15.06 -9.12 -6.09
CA ALA A 258 -15.70 -10.39 -6.40
C ALA A 258 -17.24 -10.26 -6.34
N LYS A 259 -17.93 -11.16 -7.04
CA LYS A 259 -19.39 -11.25 -7.00
C LYS A 259 -19.85 -11.69 -5.60
N ARG A 260 -21.04 -11.26 -5.18
CA ARG A 260 -21.62 -11.61 -3.86
C ARG A 260 -21.66 -13.13 -3.59
N SER A 261 -21.87 -13.95 -4.63
CA SER A 261 -21.87 -15.42 -4.54
C SER A 261 -20.49 -16.05 -4.29
N GLN A 262 -19.41 -15.31 -4.56
CA GLN A 262 -18.03 -15.77 -4.41
C GLN A 262 -17.41 -15.36 -3.05
N ILE A 263 -18.14 -14.57 -2.26
CA ILE A 263 -17.70 -14.09 -0.95
C ILE A 263 -18.14 -15.08 0.12
N GLY A 264 -17.16 -15.67 0.81
CA GLY A 264 -17.42 -16.65 1.86
C GLY A 264 -17.92 -16.03 3.18
N ALA A 265 -18.08 -16.88 4.19
CA ALA A 265 -18.48 -16.45 5.53
C ALA A 265 -17.57 -15.33 6.07
N LYS A 266 -18.18 -14.35 6.73
CA LYS A 266 -17.51 -13.15 7.26
C LYS A 266 -16.82 -12.30 6.19
N GLY A 267 -17.28 -12.32 4.94
CA GLY A 267 -16.71 -11.44 3.91
C GLY A 267 -15.32 -11.86 3.42
N VAL A 268 -14.93 -13.12 3.61
CA VAL A 268 -13.59 -13.60 3.25
C VAL A 268 -13.60 -14.36 1.93
N VAL A 269 -12.77 -13.92 0.99
CA VAL A 269 -12.50 -14.63 -0.27
C VAL A 269 -11.26 -15.49 -0.08
N ARG A 270 -11.44 -16.82 -0.02
CA ARG A 270 -10.35 -17.79 0.18
C ARG A 270 -9.94 -18.51 -1.09
N ASP A 271 -10.84 -18.62 -2.05
CA ASP A 271 -10.59 -19.35 -3.29
C ASP A 271 -9.60 -18.57 -4.16
N THR A 272 -8.47 -19.21 -4.47
CA THR A 272 -7.42 -18.64 -5.30
C THR A 272 -7.85 -18.44 -6.74
N ASN A 273 -8.85 -19.17 -7.24
CA ASN A 273 -9.40 -18.95 -8.58
C ASN A 273 -10.19 -17.63 -8.62
N VAL A 274 -10.95 -17.33 -7.56
CA VAL A 274 -11.63 -16.04 -7.43
C VAL A 274 -10.62 -14.89 -7.32
N HIS A 275 -9.50 -15.10 -6.61
CA HIS A 275 -8.43 -14.09 -6.57
C HIS A 275 -7.88 -13.78 -7.97
N LYS A 276 -7.64 -14.80 -8.79
CA LYS A 276 -7.18 -14.61 -10.18
C LYS A 276 -8.23 -13.89 -11.03
N GLU A 277 -9.48 -14.32 -10.97
CA GLU A 277 -10.59 -13.68 -11.71
C GLU A 277 -10.70 -12.20 -11.35
N VAL A 278 -10.62 -11.85 -10.07
CA VAL A 278 -10.66 -10.45 -9.61
C VAL A 278 -9.49 -9.64 -10.18
N ILE A 279 -8.27 -10.16 -10.12
CA ILE A 279 -7.09 -9.44 -10.62
C ILE A 279 -7.22 -9.23 -12.14
N GLU A 280 -7.61 -10.27 -12.88
CA GLU A 280 -7.84 -10.20 -14.32
C GLU A 280 -8.93 -9.18 -14.67
N ASN A 281 -10.05 -9.17 -13.94
CA ASN A 281 -11.13 -8.19 -14.15
C ASN A 281 -10.67 -6.75 -13.92
N VAL A 282 -9.87 -6.50 -12.87
CA VAL A 282 -9.31 -5.16 -12.62
C VAL A 282 -8.33 -4.77 -13.73
N ILE A 283 -7.48 -5.69 -14.19
CA ILE A 283 -6.54 -5.45 -15.27
C ILE A 283 -7.27 -5.10 -16.57
N GLU A 284 -8.23 -5.91 -16.99
CA GLU A 284 -8.98 -5.67 -18.23
C GLU A 284 -9.84 -4.41 -18.12
N GLY A 285 -10.49 -4.17 -16.98
CA GLY A 285 -11.27 -2.96 -16.74
C GLY A 285 -10.40 -1.69 -16.79
N ALA A 286 -9.20 -1.72 -16.23
CA ALA A 286 -8.28 -0.57 -16.26
C ALA A 286 -7.78 -0.25 -17.68
N LYS A 287 -7.60 -1.24 -18.55
CA LYS A 287 -7.19 -1.03 -19.94
C LYS A 287 -8.17 -0.18 -20.73
N VAL A 288 -9.47 -0.30 -20.45
CA VAL A 288 -10.52 0.53 -21.08
C VAL A 288 -10.27 2.02 -20.84
N PHE A 289 -9.65 2.36 -19.70
CA PHE A 289 -9.29 3.73 -19.34
C PHE A 289 -7.88 4.14 -19.79
N GLY A 290 -7.21 3.35 -20.61
CA GLY A 290 -5.86 3.64 -21.12
C GLY A 290 -4.73 3.27 -20.17
N PHE A 291 -5.01 2.50 -19.11
CA PHE A 291 -3.97 2.01 -18.21
C PHE A 291 -3.31 0.75 -18.76
N GLN A 292 -1.99 0.80 -18.91
CA GLN A 292 -1.15 -0.36 -19.16
C GLN A 292 -0.84 -1.06 -17.84
N TYR A 293 -1.19 -2.34 -17.73
CA TYR A 293 -0.76 -3.19 -16.63
C TYR A 293 0.74 -3.52 -16.76
N LEU A 294 1.48 -3.38 -15.66
CA LEU A 294 2.91 -3.68 -15.59
C LEU A 294 3.22 -4.92 -14.76
N ASP A 295 2.78 -4.95 -13.49
CA ASP A 295 3.00 -6.09 -12.60
C ASP A 295 2.02 -6.08 -11.40
N HIS A 296 1.92 -7.20 -10.68
CA HIS A 296 1.23 -7.28 -9.38
C HIS A 296 1.95 -8.21 -8.39
N THR A 297 1.72 -7.99 -7.10
CA THR A 297 2.26 -8.81 -6.02
C THR A 297 1.26 -8.91 -4.87
N VAL A 298 1.46 -9.86 -3.95
CA VAL A 298 0.60 -9.99 -2.76
C VAL A 298 0.97 -8.91 -1.74
N SER A 299 -0.02 -8.29 -1.07
CA SER A 299 0.23 -7.38 0.05
C SER A 299 1.00 -8.09 1.19
N PRO A 300 1.95 -7.42 1.88
CA PRO A 300 2.73 -8.05 2.95
C PRO A 300 1.88 -8.34 4.20
N ILE A 301 0.73 -7.69 4.32
CA ILE A 301 -0.22 -7.89 5.41
C ILE A 301 -1.60 -8.18 4.87
N LYS A 302 -2.35 -9.02 5.57
CA LYS A 302 -3.75 -9.30 5.26
C LYS A 302 -4.66 -8.15 5.68
N GLY A 303 -5.83 -8.05 5.04
CA GLY A 303 -6.85 -7.05 5.35
C GLY A 303 -7.25 -7.07 6.83
N ALA A 304 -7.38 -5.88 7.41
CA ALA A 304 -7.76 -5.70 8.81
C ALA A 304 -9.23 -6.06 9.00
N LYS A 305 -9.53 -6.88 10.01
CA LYS A 305 -10.83 -7.51 10.37
C LYS A 305 -10.91 -8.99 9.98
N GLU A 306 -10.99 -9.33 8.70
CA GLU A 306 -11.37 -10.72 8.32
C GLU A 306 -10.24 -11.55 7.71
N GLY A 307 -9.06 -10.95 7.49
CA GLY A 307 -7.86 -11.67 7.05
C GLY A 307 -7.84 -12.01 5.56
N ASN A 308 -8.53 -11.21 4.74
CA ASN A 308 -8.47 -11.31 3.29
C ASN A 308 -7.04 -11.13 2.78
N THR A 309 -6.66 -11.95 1.79
CA THR A 309 -5.44 -11.71 1.00
C THR A 309 -5.73 -10.57 0.03
N GLU A 310 -4.89 -9.55 0.06
CA GLU A 310 -5.00 -8.37 -0.81
C GLU A 310 -3.81 -8.35 -1.77
N PHE A 311 -3.97 -7.70 -2.91
CA PHE A 311 -2.97 -7.66 -3.97
C PHE A 311 -2.63 -6.21 -4.32
N LEU A 312 -1.37 -5.95 -4.58
CA LEU A 312 -0.85 -4.66 -5.05
C LEU A 312 -0.65 -4.79 -6.55
N ALA A 313 -1.17 -3.86 -7.34
CA ALA A 313 -1.00 -3.83 -8.79
C ALA A 313 -0.45 -2.49 -9.25
N HIS A 314 0.40 -2.53 -10.26
CA HIS A 314 1.05 -1.38 -10.86
C HIS A 314 0.58 -1.20 -12.29
N PHE A 315 0.08 0.00 -12.56
CA PHE A 315 -0.34 0.44 -13.87
C PHE A 315 0.36 1.74 -14.24
N LYS A 316 0.50 1.98 -15.54
CA LYS A 316 0.93 3.25 -16.11
C LYS A 316 -0.17 3.76 -17.04
N LEU A 317 -0.59 5.01 -16.88
CA LEU A 317 -1.48 5.64 -17.86
C LEU A 317 -0.71 5.82 -19.18
N SER A 318 -1.36 5.57 -20.32
CA SER A 318 -0.74 5.78 -21.64
C SER A 318 -0.10 7.18 -21.74
N ASP A 319 1.00 7.28 -22.47
CA ASP A 319 1.66 8.56 -22.74
C ASP A 319 0.76 9.47 -23.61
N ASP A 320 -0.22 8.89 -24.33
CA ASP A 320 -1.27 9.61 -25.05
C ASP A 320 -2.47 10.00 -24.17
N GLY A 321 -2.46 9.61 -22.89
CA GLY A 321 -3.58 9.80 -21.96
C GLY A 321 -4.71 8.78 -22.13
N PRO A 322 -5.87 9.00 -21.47
CA PRO A 322 -7.02 8.11 -21.60
C PRO A 322 -7.62 8.19 -23.03
N PRO A 323 -8.17 7.08 -23.56
CA PRO A 323 -8.88 7.08 -24.84
C PRO A 323 -10.05 8.08 -24.85
N PRO A 324 -10.38 8.71 -26.00
CA PRO A 324 -11.45 9.71 -26.09
C PRO A 324 -12.82 9.21 -25.62
N ASP A 325 -13.09 7.92 -25.77
CA ASP A 325 -14.34 7.24 -25.41
C ASP A 325 -14.34 6.62 -24.00
N ALA A 326 -13.20 6.61 -23.32
CA ALA A 326 -13.08 6.04 -21.97
C ALA A 326 -13.93 6.78 -20.93
N LEU A 327 -14.17 8.09 -21.15
CA LEU A 327 -14.96 8.94 -20.25
C LEU A 327 -16.43 9.03 -20.65
N THR A 328 -16.83 8.55 -21.83
CA THR A 328 -18.22 8.61 -22.32
C THR A 328 -19.07 7.41 -21.91
N ASN A 329 -18.45 6.28 -21.53
CA ASN A 329 -19.14 5.07 -21.07
C ASN A 329 -19.44 5.05 -19.57
N ILE A 330 -19.34 6.18 -18.89
CA ILE A 330 -19.77 6.33 -17.50
C ILE A 330 -21.30 6.44 -17.53
N GLY A 331 -21.97 5.32 -17.80
CA GLY A 331 -23.38 5.19 -17.54
C GLY A 331 -23.64 5.52 -16.08
N ASP A 332 -24.66 6.34 -15.84
CA ASP A 332 -25.23 6.60 -14.54
C ASP A 332 -25.77 5.29 -13.95
N ASP A 333 -24.89 4.39 -13.51
CA ASP A 333 -25.25 3.23 -12.70
C ASP A 333 -25.57 3.73 -11.29
N ASP A 334 -26.79 4.28 -11.23
CA ASP A 334 -27.76 4.34 -10.15
C ASP A 334 -27.22 3.92 -8.78
N ASP A 335 -27.18 4.87 -7.85
CA ASP A 335 -27.00 4.68 -6.41
C ASP A 335 -28.29 4.10 -5.77
N SER A 336 -28.99 3.23 -6.51
CA SER A 336 -30.22 2.59 -6.08
C SER A 336 -30.04 1.07 -6.04
N THR A 337 -30.29 0.51 -4.85
CA THR A 337 -30.40 -0.91 -4.49
C THR A 337 -29.10 -1.70 -4.20
N GLU A 338 -28.80 -1.83 -2.90
CA GLU A 338 -29.08 -3.08 -2.18
C GLU A 338 -29.17 -2.76 -0.67
N SER A 339 -30.40 -2.51 -0.22
CA SER A 339 -30.85 -2.56 1.17
C SER A 339 -30.79 -3.99 1.73
#